data_AF-A0A962G4F9-F1
#
_entry.id   AF-A0A962G4F9-F1
#
_cell.length_a   1.000
_cell.length_b   1.000
_cell.length_c   1.000
_cell.angle_alpha   90.00
_cell.angle_beta   90.00
_cell.angle_gamma   90.00
#
_symmetry.space_group_name_H-M   'P 1'
#
loop_
_entity.id
_entity.type
_entity.pdbx_description
1 polymer ?
#
loop_
_entity_poly.entity_id
_entity_poly.type
_entity_poly.pdbx_seq_one_letter_code
_entity_poly.pdbx_strand_id
1 'polypeptide(L)'
;MAADLLAHTSVRGLDLGSDGALWISTDGRGLVRVAGDDPEGRHALQLTRDEGLPSNAPHVVREDARGHLWVNSNQGIFRISRASLDAVLSGTESRLAPLSLGLSDGLVELEGNGGVQPVMAESADGRFWFASQGGVVRFNPLELLLHERAPRARIDGLEFNGRSVSLSDDGRLPVGVRGLRFHFRAADLVGNGETRFRYRLLPGSERWSDAGNEHSTQFSALGPGRYRFQVLASNSDGVWATQAAEVAFEVPPYWHETAGVRIAAVVALALLLALGGWWRVRHLHQLARVLNLKIRGGTRSLRHEKSKVERAMQELAQAHQGLEDRNLALAAQARKLEELDRFRSRVLADVSHELRTPVMLVGLPLEELEQGTSGLDAEGRSRLRLARSQLERLQGLVDQLMSLIQAESGQMPLRLTRVDLQAFARRLIDDYRPKAALADVELAIHAQDGLEAVYADPAHLATIFGNLLDNAMKYAPAGSAVTLSLATRDEGVEMAVCDAGSGFDASTARQLFERF
;
A
#
# COMPACT_ATOMS: atom_id res chain seq x y z
N MET A 1 67.96 7.81 32.68
CA MET A 1 67.40 6.44 32.65
C MET A 1 67.43 5.76 34.00
N ALA A 2 68.58 5.47 34.65
CA ALA A 2 68.60 4.96 36.04
C ALA A 2 68.01 5.97 37.05
N ALA A 3 68.41 7.24 36.96
CA ALA A 3 67.91 8.32 37.82
C ALA A 3 66.39 8.48 37.70
N ASP A 4 65.83 8.32 36.49
CA ASP A 4 64.39 8.38 36.23
C ASP A 4 63.66 7.13 36.77
N LEU A 5 64.26 5.94 36.63
CA LEU A 5 63.72 4.68 37.15
C LEU A 5 63.64 4.69 38.68
N LEU A 6 64.64 5.29 39.34
CA LEU A 6 64.74 5.36 40.79
C LEU A 6 64.09 6.62 41.37
N ALA A 7 63.68 7.58 40.54
CA ALA A 7 62.98 8.77 40.98
C ALA A 7 61.72 8.39 41.78
N HIS A 8 61.56 9.01 42.95
CA HIS A 8 60.43 8.77 43.87
C HIS A 8 60.27 7.30 44.33
N THR A 9 61.33 6.48 44.21
CA THR A 9 61.33 5.09 44.63
C THR A 9 62.23 4.92 45.85
N SER A 10 61.77 4.18 46.85
CA SER A 10 62.59 3.87 48.03
C SER A 10 63.61 2.79 47.68
N VAL A 11 64.90 3.08 47.89
CA VAL A 11 66.00 2.12 47.72
C VAL A 11 66.19 1.36 49.03
N ARG A 12 66.12 0.03 48.97
CA ARG A 12 66.21 -0.86 50.14
C ARG A 12 67.60 -1.46 50.34
N GLY A 13 68.37 -1.62 49.27
CA GLY A 13 69.71 -2.17 49.36
C GLY A 13 70.53 -1.97 48.08
N LEU A 14 71.84 -1.90 48.26
CA LEU A 14 72.84 -1.78 47.20
C LEU A 14 73.88 -2.90 47.35
N ASP A 15 74.14 -3.64 46.29
CA ASP A 15 75.20 -4.67 46.28
C ASP A 15 76.02 -4.56 44.99
N LEU A 16 77.33 -4.76 45.10
CA LEU A 16 78.24 -4.70 43.95
C LEU A 16 78.49 -6.13 43.47
N GLY A 17 78.11 -6.39 42.21
CA GLY A 17 78.36 -7.67 41.55
C GLY A 17 79.83 -7.88 41.22
N SER A 18 80.18 -9.13 40.93
CA SER A 18 81.53 -9.55 40.56
C SER A 18 82.03 -8.96 39.23
N ASP A 19 81.09 -8.57 38.36
CA ASP A 19 81.31 -7.89 37.08
C ASP A 19 81.41 -6.36 37.22
N GLY A 20 81.39 -5.83 38.44
CA GLY A 20 81.38 -4.39 38.73
C GLY A 20 80.02 -3.72 38.52
N ALA A 21 78.96 -4.47 38.20
CA ALA A 21 77.61 -3.93 38.12
C ALA A 21 77.05 -3.62 39.52
N LEU A 22 76.35 -2.50 39.64
CA LEU A 22 75.62 -2.15 40.86
C LEU A 22 74.20 -2.71 40.78
N TRP A 23 73.86 -3.55 41.74
CA TRP A 23 72.52 -4.08 41.95
C TRP A 23 71.79 -3.27 43.01
N ILE A 24 70.58 -2.83 42.66
CA ILE A 24 69.77 -1.92 43.47
C ILE A 24 68.44 -2.60 43.76
N SER A 25 68.20 -2.93 45.02
CA SER A 25 66.91 -3.43 45.51
C SER A 25 66.00 -2.25 45.83
N THR A 26 64.76 -2.28 45.33
CA THR A 26 63.82 -1.17 45.43
C THR A 26 62.49 -1.60 46.03
N ASP A 27 61.75 -0.64 46.58
CA ASP A 27 60.37 -0.84 47.00
C ASP A 27 59.40 -0.58 45.85
N GLY A 28 58.94 -1.64 45.19
CA GLY A 28 57.90 -1.58 44.16
C GLY A 28 58.40 -1.49 42.71
N ARG A 29 59.69 -1.27 42.48
CA ARG A 29 60.30 -1.25 41.13
C ARG A 29 61.19 -2.47 40.83
N GLY A 30 61.19 -3.48 41.70
CA GLY A 30 61.98 -4.70 41.52
C GLY A 30 63.48 -4.49 41.74
N LEU A 31 64.29 -5.16 40.92
CA LEU A 31 65.76 -5.00 40.91
C LEU A 31 66.17 -4.08 39.76
N VAL A 32 67.03 -3.12 40.04
CA VAL A 32 67.67 -2.29 39.02
C VAL A 32 69.15 -2.65 38.94
N ARG A 33 69.64 -2.95 37.74
CA ARG A 33 71.05 -3.20 37.46
C ARG A 33 71.64 -2.02 36.71
N VAL A 34 72.70 -1.43 37.25
CA VAL A 34 73.56 -0.46 36.55
C VAL A 34 74.85 -1.18 36.19
N ALA A 35 75.15 -1.29 34.90
CA ALA A 35 76.35 -2.00 34.44
C ALA A 35 77.63 -1.26 34.86
N GLY A 36 78.70 -1.99 35.20
CA GLY A 36 79.95 -1.39 35.66
C GLY A 36 80.65 -0.51 34.61
N ASP A 37 80.41 -0.77 33.33
CA ASP A 37 80.88 0.02 32.18
C ASP A 37 79.96 1.20 31.84
N ASP A 38 78.82 1.34 32.51
CA ASP A 38 77.89 2.49 32.41
C ASP A 38 77.55 3.05 33.80
N PRO A 39 78.54 3.66 34.49
CA PRO A 39 78.36 4.17 35.85
C PRO A 39 77.36 5.32 35.95
N GLU A 40 77.08 6.02 34.84
CA GLU A 40 76.03 7.05 34.79
C GLU A 40 74.61 6.45 34.70
N GLY A 41 74.50 5.13 34.55
CA GLY A 41 73.22 4.43 34.49
C GLY A 41 72.37 4.87 33.29
N ARG A 42 73.00 5.15 32.15
CA ARG A 42 72.29 5.53 30.94
C ARG A 42 71.47 4.38 30.37
N HIS A 43 71.87 3.13 30.63
CA HIS A 43 71.28 1.86 30.18
C HIS A 43 70.95 0.92 31.35
N ALA A 44 70.43 1.48 32.46
CA ALA A 44 70.01 0.65 33.58
C ALA A 44 68.88 -0.31 33.19
N LEU A 45 69.00 -1.56 33.61
CA LEU A 45 68.00 -2.59 33.40
C LEU A 45 67.12 -2.72 34.63
N GLN A 46 65.80 -2.77 34.42
CA GLN A 46 64.83 -3.05 35.46
C GLN A 46 64.32 -4.49 35.32
N LEU A 47 64.35 -5.25 36.42
CA LEU A 47 63.81 -6.61 36.51
C LEU A 47 62.65 -6.61 37.50
N THR A 48 61.45 -6.87 36.99
CA THR A 48 60.20 -6.90 37.75
C THR A 48 59.52 -8.27 37.62
N ARG A 49 58.30 -8.40 38.15
CA ARG A 49 57.44 -9.56 37.94
C ARG A 49 57.15 -9.84 36.47
N ASP A 50 57.17 -8.82 35.61
CA ASP A 50 56.94 -9.01 34.17
C ASP A 50 58.07 -9.79 33.51
N GLU A 51 59.32 -9.53 33.95
CA GLU A 51 60.53 -10.26 33.59
C GLU A 51 60.72 -11.54 34.43
N GLY A 52 59.77 -11.92 35.28
CA GLY A 52 59.80 -13.19 36.01
C GLY A 52 60.37 -13.13 37.43
N LEU A 53 60.69 -11.95 37.98
CA LEU A 53 61.06 -11.83 39.40
C LEU A 53 59.84 -12.17 40.30
N PRO A 54 59.97 -12.89 41.42
CA PRO A 54 58.78 -13.28 42.19
C PRO A 54 58.09 -12.12 42.93
N SER A 55 58.84 -11.05 43.24
CA SER A 55 58.37 -9.86 43.96
C SER A 55 58.97 -8.57 43.38
N ASN A 56 58.17 -7.51 43.31
CA ASN A 56 58.62 -6.16 42.93
C ASN A 56 59.21 -5.37 44.10
N ALA A 57 59.27 -5.94 45.30
CA ALA A 57 59.82 -5.29 46.48
C ALA A 57 60.89 -6.18 47.15
N PRO A 58 62.01 -6.45 46.46
CA PRO A 58 63.15 -7.13 47.07
C PRO A 58 63.74 -6.28 48.19
N HIS A 59 64.12 -6.91 49.29
CA HIS A 59 64.80 -6.26 50.42
C HIS A 59 66.30 -6.16 50.20
N VAL A 60 66.89 -7.21 49.64
CA VAL A 60 68.32 -7.31 49.38
C VAL A 60 68.59 -8.30 48.25
N VAL A 61 69.70 -8.08 47.55
CA VAL A 61 70.25 -8.94 46.51
C VAL A 61 71.73 -9.17 46.83
N ARG A 62 72.21 -10.39 46.61
CA ARG A 62 73.61 -10.77 46.78
C ARG A 62 74.04 -11.79 45.74
N GLU A 63 75.18 -11.56 45.11
CA GLU A 63 75.81 -12.56 44.23
C GLU A 63 76.63 -13.58 45.06
N ASP A 64 76.47 -14.87 44.77
CA ASP A 64 77.30 -15.92 45.36
C ASP A 64 78.60 -16.18 44.56
N ALA A 65 79.49 -17.02 45.09
CA ALA A 65 80.76 -17.35 44.44
C ALA A 65 80.62 -18.07 43.07
N ARG A 66 79.42 -18.53 42.69
CA ARG A 66 79.12 -19.14 41.38
C ARG A 66 78.41 -18.15 40.43
N GLY A 67 78.27 -16.90 40.84
CA GLY A 67 77.61 -15.85 40.08
C GLY A 67 76.08 -15.95 40.05
N HIS A 68 75.47 -16.71 40.96
CA HIS A 68 74.02 -16.73 41.12
C HIS A 68 73.59 -15.57 42.01
N LEU A 69 72.47 -14.93 41.66
CA LEU A 69 71.88 -13.88 42.49
C LEU A 69 70.91 -14.49 43.47
N TRP A 70 71.05 -14.10 44.73
CA TRP A 70 70.18 -14.47 45.82
C TRP A 70 69.42 -13.24 46.28
N VAL A 71 68.10 -13.33 46.28
CA VAL A 71 67.19 -12.22 46.53
C VAL A 71 66.26 -12.59 47.66
N ASN A 72 66.16 -11.75 48.70
CA ASN A 72 65.15 -11.90 49.74
C ASN A 72 64.05 -10.85 49.57
N SER A 73 62.80 -11.22 49.86
CA SER A 73 61.64 -10.31 49.81
C SER A 73 60.54 -10.75 50.78
N ASN A 74 59.36 -10.13 50.69
CA ASN A 74 58.14 -10.59 51.39
C ASN A 74 57.54 -11.90 50.86
N GLN A 75 58.16 -12.52 49.85
CA GLN A 75 57.69 -13.75 49.20
C GLN A 75 58.70 -14.91 49.38
N GLY A 76 59.64 -14.79 50.33
CA GLY A 76 60.70 -15.76 50.57
C GLY A 76 62.06 -15.37 49.98
N ILE A 77 62.88 -16.39 49.72
CA ILE A 77 64.24 -16.26 49.17
C ILE A 77 64.24 -16.87 47.78
N PHE A 78 64.82 -16.18 46.80
CA PHE A 78 64.89 -16.68 45.42
C PHE A 78 66.33 -16.72 44.94
N ARG A 79 66.67 -17.78 44.19
CA ARG A 79 67.92 -17.88 43.46
C ARG A 79 67.66 -17.66 41.97
N ILE A 80 68.34 -16.69 41.39
CA ILE A 80 68.41 -16.49 39.94
C ILE A 80 69.75 -17.07 39.47
N SER A 81 69.70 -18.09 38.61
CA SER A 81 70.91 -18.70 38.08
C SER A 81 71.64 -17.72 37.16
N ARG A 82 72.97 -17.83 37.12
CA ARG A 82 73.82 -17.02 36.24
C ARG A 82 73.38 -17.14 34.78
N ALA A 83 73.09 -18.35 34.33
CA ALA A 83 72.61 -18.62 32.97
C ALA A 83 71.24 -17.96 32.68
N SER A 84 70.29 -18.03 33.62
CA SER A 84 68.99 -17.36 33.44
C SER A 84 69.14 -15.85 33.40
N LEU A 85 70.05 -15.30 34.21
CA LEU A 85 70.33 -13.87 34.21
C LEU A 85 70.97 -13.46 32.88
N ASP A 86 72.05 -14.11 32.46
CA ASP A 86 72.75 -13.81 31.22
C ASP A 86 71.82 -13.90 30.00
N ALA A 87 70.90 -14.88 29.95
CA ALA A 87 69.94 -15.04 28.86
C ALA A 87 68.93 -13.88 28.76
N VAL A 88 68.52 -13.30 29.89
CA VAL A 88 67.64 -12.11 29.91
C VAL A 88 68.46 -10.85 29.58
N LEU A 89 69.68 -10.75 30.11
CA LEU A 89 70.59 -9.63 29.80
C LEU A 89 70.97 -9.57 28.31
N SER A 90 71.14 -10.71 27.65
CA SER A 90 71.43 -10.82 26.21
C SER A 90 70.18 -10.68 25.32
N GLY A 91 68.99 -10.64 25.92
CA GLY A 91 67.70 -10.65 25.20
C GLY A 91 67.36 -11.98 24.51
N THR A 92 68.08 -13.07 24.83
CA THR A 92 67.78 -14.41 24.32
C THR A 92 66.49 -14.98 24.91
N GLU A 93 66.25 -14.71 26.20
CA GLU A 93 65.00 -15.02 26.90
C GLU A 93 64.33 -13.74 27.37
N SER A 94 63.00 -13.74 27.41
CA SER A 94 62.21 -12.59 27.86
C SER A 94 61.90 -12.63 29.36
N ARG A 95 62.14 -13.77 30.03
CA ARG A 95 61.78 -14.00 31.42
C ARG A 95 62.83 -14.81 32.17
N LEU A 96 63.07 -14.42 33.41
CA LEU A 96 63.84 -15.15 34.41
C LEU A 96 63.10 -16.41 34.84
N ALA A 97 63.87 -17.42 35.25
CA ALA A 97 63.39 -18.63 35.90
C ALA A 97 64.00 -18.74 37.31
N PRO A 98 63.52 -17.93 38.27
CA PRO A 98 64.01 -17.99 39.65
C PRO A 98 63.59 -19.30 40.31
N LEU A 99 64.49 -19.89 41.09
CA LEU A 99 64.15 -20.93 42.06
C LEU A 99 63.67 -20.25 43.34
N SER A 100 62.43 -20.54 43.75
CA SER A 100 61.87 -20.01 44.99
C SER A 100 62.10 -20.99 46.13
N LEU A 101 62.66 -20.49 47.22
CA LEU A 101 62.74 -21.18 48.50
C LEU A 101 61.67 -20.59 49.42
N GLY A 102 60.77 -21.46 49.86
CA GLY A 102 59.60 -21.13 50.67
C GLY A 102 59.54 -21.92 51.98
N LEU A 103 58.34 -21.97 52.58
CA LEU A 103 58.09 -22.69 53.83
C LEU A 103 58.42 -24.19 53.72
N SER A 104 58.14 -24.76 52.56
CA SER A 104 58.44 -26.15 52.24
C SER A 104 59.93 -26.48 52.18
N ASP A 105 60.77 -25.48 51.95
CA ASP A 105 62.22 -25.62 51.86
C ASP A 105 62.90 -25.39 53.22
N GLY A 106 62.10 -25.26 54.29
CA GLY A 106 62.54 -25.08 55.66
C GLY A 106 62.54 -23.63 56.16
N LEU A 107 62.02 -22.68 55.37
CA LEU A 107 61.75 -21.34 55.90
C LEU A 107 60.63 -21.39 56.93
N VAL A 108 60.79 -20.68 58.03
CA VAL A 108 59.74 -20.57 59.07
C VAL A 108 58.73 -19.47 58.70
N GLU A 109 59.18 -18.44 57.99
CA GLU A 109 58.40 -17.28 57.56
C GLU A 109 58.87 -16.84 56.17
N LEU A 110 57.94 -16.40 55.32
CA LEU A 110 58.28 -15.91 53.98
C LEU A 110 58.67 -14.44 53.99
N GLU A 111 58.13 -13.68 54.94
CA GLU A 111 58.39 -12.25 55.04
C GLU A 111 59.83 -11.96 55.49
N GLY A 112 60.66 -11.58 54.51
CA GLY A 112 61.92 -10.93 54.78
C GLY A 112 61.73 -9.63 55.55
N ASN A 113 62.77 -9.22 56.27
CA ASN A 113 62.80 -7.90 56.90
C ASN A 113 63.58 -6.93 56.00
N GLY A 114 63.22 -5.66 55.96
CA GLY A 114 63.86 -4.69 55.06
C GLY A 114 63.77 -3.26 55.56
N GLY A 115 64.30 -2.32 54.79
CA GLY A 115 64.26 -0.88 55.09
C GLY A 115 65.53 -0.32 55.73
N VAL A 116 66.48 -1.17 56.13
CA VAL A 116 67.85 -0.79 56.55
C VAL A 116 68.85 -1.78 55.99
N GLN A 117 70.03 -1.31 55.61
CA GLN A 117 71.14 -2.17 55.16
C GLN A 117 72.24 -2.20 56.25
N PRO A 118 72.83 -3.37 56.59
CA PRO A 118 72.63 -4.69 55.97
C PRO A 118 71.43 -5.48 56.53
N VAL A 119 70.63 -6.04 55.63
CA VAL A 119 69.59 -7.06 55.92
C VAL A 119 70.16 -8.48 55.87
N MET A 120 71.31 -8.63 55.20
CA MET A 120 71.98 -9.89 54.93
C MET A 120 73.46 -9.78 55.29
N ALA A 121 74.01 -10.88 55.79
CA ALA A 121 75.43 -11.05 56.01
C ALA A 121 75.92 -12.38 55.44
N GLU A 122 77.14 -12.36 54.90
CA GLU A 122 77.87 -13.55 54.49
C GLU A 122 78.93 -13.86 55.54
N SER A 123 78.93 -15.06 56.11
CA SER A 123 79.98 -15.49 57.04
C SER A 123 81.22 -15.97 56.28
N ALA A 124 82.36 -16.03 56.97
CA ALA A 124 83.65 -16.41 56.36
C ALA A 124 83.67 -17.83 55.75
N ASP A 125 82.73 -18.68 56.13
CA ASP A 125 82.51 -20.03 55.57
C ASP A 125 81.55 -20.03 54.36
N GLY A 126 81.16 -18.85 53.86
CA GLY A 126 80.30 -18.69 52.68
C GLY A 126 78.80 -18.86 52.95
N ARG A 127 78.35 -18.97 54.20
CA ARG A 127 76.91 -19.07 54.51
C ARG A 127 76.25 -17.71 54.47
N PHE A 128 75.02 -17.69 53.96
CA PHE A 128 74.18 -16.51 53.93
C PHE A 128 73.26 -16.49 55.16
N TRP A 129 73.16 -15.31 55.76
CA TRP A 129 72.29 -15.01 56.88
C TRP A 129 71.34 -13.89 56.47
N PHE A 130 70.04 -14.14 56.43
CA PHE A 130 69.02 -13.16 56.09
C PHE A 130 68.13 -12.87 57.30
N ALA A 131 67.83 -11.60 57.54
CA ALA A 131 66.80 -11.21 58.48
C ALA A 131 65.40 -11.42 57.88
N SER A 132 64.52 -12.05 58.64
CA SER A 132 63.10 -12.23 58.36
C SER A 132 62.26 -11.75 59.54
N GLN A 133 60.95 -11.58 59.36
CA GLN A 133 60.04 -11.28 60.47
C GLN A 133 60.01 -12.41 61.53
N GLY A 134 60.27 -13.65 61.09
CA GLY A 134 60.34 -14.83 61.96
C GLY A 134 61.69 -15.05 62.65
N GLY A 135 62.66 -14.13 62.49
CA GLY A 135 64.03 -14.27 63.03
C GLY A 135 65.08 -14.32 61.92
N VAL A 136 66.17 -15.07 62.14
CA VAL A 136 67.29 -15.14 61.19
C VAL A 136 67.28 -16.46 60.44
N VAL A 137 67.28 -16.38 59.10
CA VAL A 137 67.43 -17.53 58.20
C VAL A 137 68.90 -17.71 57.89
N ARG A 138 69.41 -18.93 58.01
CA ARG A 138 70.78 -19.30 57.64
C ARG A 138 70.78 -20.46 56.67
N PHE A 139 71.49 -20.32 55.55
CA PHE A 139 71.74 -21.44 54.63
C PHE A 139 73.10 -21.29 53.93
N ASN A 140 73.59 -22.40 53.36
CA ASN A 140 74.79 -22.38 52.52
C ASN A 140 74.36 -22.38 51.04
N PRO A 141 74.57 -21.30 50.27
CA PRO A 141 74.19 -21.24 48.85
C PRO A 141 74.92 -22.28 48.00
N LEU A 142 76.10 -22.76 48.42
CA LEU A 142 76.91 -23.73 47.68
C LEU A 142 76.48 -25.19 47.90
N GLU A 143 75.75 -25.47 48.98
CA GLU A 143 75.24 -26.80 49.34
C GLU A 143 73.78 -27.00 48.90
N LEU A 144 73.17 -26.04 48.21
CA LEU A 144 71.81 -26.20 47.69
C LEU A 144 71.77 -27.36 46.68
N LEU A 145 71.13 -28.47 47.07
CA LEU A 145 70.93 -29.64 46.22
C LEU A 145 69.75 -29.39 45.29
N LEU A 146 70.03 -29.27 44.00
CA LEU A 146 69.02 -29.23 42.95
C LEU A 146 68.78 -30.64 42.42
N HIS A 147 67.52 -31.01 42.27
CA HIS A 147 67.15 -32.27 41.69
C HIS A 147 67.07 -32.14 40.17
N GLU A 148 67.94 -32.87 39.47
CA GLU A 148 67.98 -32.84 37.99
C GLU A 148 66.98 -33.81 37.35
N ARG A 149 66.19 -34.54 38.15
CA ARG A 149 65.24 -35.53 37.64
C ARG A 149 63.83 -34.96 37.65
N ALA A 150 63.29 -34.76 36.45
CA ALA A 150 61.88 -34.46 36.26
C ALA A 150 61.00 -35.69 36.55
N PRO A 151 59.82 -35.51 37.19
CA PRO A 151 58.89 -36.59 37.42
C PRO A 151 58.15 -36.94 36.12
N ARG A 152 57.73 -38.20 36.00
CA ARG A 152 56.92 -38.63 34.86
C ARG A 152 55.45 -38.34 35.15
N ALA A 153 54.80 -37.57 34.28
CA ALA A 153 53.36 -37.37 34.35
C ALA A 153 52.61 -38.69 34.08
N ARG A 154 51.44 -38.84 34.68
CA ARG A 154 50.49 -39.93 34.42
C ARG A 154 49.10 -39.35 34.29
N ILE A 155 48.38 -39.80 33.28
CA ILE A 155 46.97 -39.44 33.07
C ILE A 155 46.15 -40.46 33.86
N ASP A 156 45.46 -40.00 34.90
CA ASP A 156 44.72 -40.86 35.83
C ASP A 156 43.31 -41.18 35.32
N GLY A 157 42.72 -40.32 34.49
CA GLY A 157 41.41 -40.57 33.94
C GLY A 157 40.84 -39.44 33.09
N LEU A 158 39.72 -39.76 32.44
CA LEU A 158 38.91 -38.85 31.64
C LEU A 158 37.56 -38.66 32.32
N GLU A 159 37.01 -37.45 32.24
CA GLU A 159 35.72 -37.11 32.82
C GLU A 159 34.88 -36.27 31.85
N PHE A 160 33.58 -36.56 31.79
CA PHE A 160 32.57 -35.77 31.08
C PHE A 160 31.38 -35.51 32.02
N ASN A 161 31.02 -34.24 32.19
CA ASN A 161 29.89 -33.81 33.03
C ASN A 161 29.89 -34.41 34.45
N GLY A 162 31.02 -34.40 35.15
CA GLY A 162 31.10 -34.93 36.52
C GLY A 162 31.29 -36.44 36.62
N ARG A 163 31.32 -37.17 35.49
CA ARG A 163 31.38 -38.64 35.47
C ARG A 163 32.62 -39.14 34.74
N SER A 164 33.25 -40.16 35.29
CA SER A 164 34.39 -40.82 34.65
C SER A 164 33.96 -41.47 33.34
N VAL A 165 34.78 -41.29 32.31
CA VAL A 165 34.59 -41.87 30.98
C VAL A 165 35.79 -42.76 30.69
N SER A 166 35.52 -43.97 30.21
CA SER A 166 36.55 -44.89 29.73
C SER A 166 36.57 -44.87 28.20
N LEU A 167 37.77 -45.00 27.63
CA LEU A 167 37.94 -45.29 26.22
C LEU A 167 37.54 -46.75 25.96
N SER A 168 36.94 -47.01 24.81
CA SER A 168 36.79 -48.38 24.31
C SER A 168 38.14 -49.01 23.95
N ASP A 169 38.17 -50.33 23.74
CA ASP A 169 39.39 -51.07 23.38
C ASP A 169 40.06 -50.50 22.10
N ASP A 170 39.28 -49.95 21.18
CA ASP A 170 39.74 -49.29 19.96
C ASP A 170 40.16 -47.81 20.17
N GLY A 171 40.17 -47.32 21.41
CA GLY A 171 40.50 -45.94 21.75
C GLY A 171 39.40 -44.91 21.44
N ARG A 172 38.14 -45.34 21.26
CA ARG A 172 37.02 -44.44 20.94
C ARG A 172 36.27 -44.01 22.19
N LEU A 173 35.84 -42.76 22.21
CA LEU A 173 34.91 -42.24 23.22
C LEU A 173 33.47 -42.67 22.95
N PRO A 174 32.62 -42.74 23.99
CA PRO A 174 31.18 -42.92 23.81
C PRO A 174 30.56 -41.82 22.94
N VAL A 175 29.57 -42.19 22.13
CA VAL A 175 28.84 -41.24 21.28
C VAL A 175 28.16 -40.17 22.15
N GLY A 176 28.36 -38.91 21.79
CA GLY A 176 27.80 -37.76 22.52
C GLY A 176 28.78 -37.05 23.46
N VAL A 177 29.93 -37.65 23.75
CA VAL A 177 30.98 -37.01 24.55
C VAL A 177 31.73 -36.00 23.68
N ARG A 178 31.52 -34.70 23.96
CA ARG A 178 32.14 -33.57 23.24
C ARG A 178 33.00 -32.69 24.13
N GLY A 179 32.83 -32.80 25.44
CA GLY A 179 33.69 -32.20 26.42
C GLY A 179 34.50 -33.27 27.14
N LEU A 180 35.77 -33.00 27.44
CA LEU A 180 36.59 -33.87 28.25
C LEU A 180 37.42 -33.07 29.22
N ARG A 181 37.38 -33.49 30.48
CA ARG A 181 38.37 -33.11 31.49
C ARG A 181 39.37 -34.25 31.63
N PHE A 182 40.66 -33.91 31.50
CA PHE A 182 41.77 -34.81 31.70
C PHE A 182 42.30 -34.60 33.10
N HIS A 183 42.43 -35.68 33.88
CA HIS A 183 43.07 -35.66 35.19
C HIS A 183 44.46 -36.27 35.08
N PHE A 184 45.45 -35.59 35.64
CA PHE A 184 46.84 -36.02 35.56
C PHE A 184 47.60 -35.68 36.84
N ARG A 185 48.62 -36.49 37.15
CA ARG A 185 49.47 -36.36 38.32
C ARG A 185 50.91 -36.69 37.97
N ALA A 186 51.85 -36.23 38.78
CA ALA A 186 53.22 -36.72 38.78
C ALA A 186 53.68 -36.84 40.23
N ALA A 187 54.64 -37.73 40.49
CA ALA A 187 55.18 -37.94 41.81
C ALA A 187 56.57 -37.29 41.90
N ASP A 188 56.63 -36.14 42.56
CA ASP A 188 57.87 -35.56 43.08
C ASP A 188 57.86 -35.72 44.60
N LEU A 189 58.52 -36.78 45.09
CA LEU A 189 58.56 -37.15 46.51
C LEU A 189 59.76 -36.54 47.24
N VAL A 190 60.65 -35.86 46.51
CA VAL A 190 61.91 -35.32 47.05
C VAL A 190 61.81 -33.80 47.16
N GLY A 191 61.15 -33.15 46.19
CA GLY A 191 60.81 -31.74 46.26
C GLY A 191 59.67 -31.42 47.24
N ASN A 192 59.27 -30.16 47.28
CA ASN A 192 58.18 -29.65 48.10
C ASN A 192 56.76 -30.07 47.67
N GLY A 193 56.65 -30.93 46.65
CA GLY A 193 55.36 -31.35 46.08
C GLY A 193 54.74 -30.35 45.09
N GLU A 194 55.35 -29.19 44.83
CA GLU A 194 54.89 -28.20 43.85
C GLU A 194 55.28 -28.60 42.42
N THR A 195 54.65 -29.68 41.93
CA THR A 195 54.82 -30.11 40.55
C THR A 195 54.06 -29.19 39.61
N ARG A 196 54.72 -28.68 38.57
CA ARG A 196 54.04 -27.92 37.49
C ARG A 196 53.73 -28.80 36.29
N PHE A 197 52.67 -28.47 35.56
CA PHE A 197 52.24 -29.21 34.38
C PHE A 197 52.15 -28.31 33.15
N ARG A 198 52.48 -28.90 32.00
CA ARG A 198 52.24 -28.33 30.68
C ARG A 198 51.51 -29.34 29.83
N TYR A 199 50.52 -28.90 29.08
CA TYR A 199 49.72 -29.79 28.24
C TYR A 199 49.52 -29.26 26.84
N ARG A 200 49.14 -30.14 25.92
CA ARG A 200 48.65 -29.78 24.59
C ARG A 200 47.73 -30.85 24.03
N LEU A 201 46.91 -30.46 23.06
CA LEU A 201 45.99 -31.35 22.35
C LEU A 201 46.24 -31.25 20.84
N LEU A 202 46.47 -32.40 20.21
CA LEU A 202 46.69 -32.52 18.78
C LEU A 202 45.55 -33.31 18.12
N PRO A 203 45.02 -32.90 16.95
CA PRO A 203 45.18 -31.58 16.35
C PRO A 203 44.44 -30.52 17.19
N GLY A 204 45.02 -29.33 17.29
CA GLY A 204 44.45 -28.24 18.09
C GLY A 204 45.46 -27.12 18.33
N SER A 205 46.48 -27.41 19.14
CA SER A 205 47.62 -26.50 19.36
C SER A 205 48.92 -27.29 19.38
N GLU A 206 49.90 -26.87 18.58
CA GLU A 206 51.26 -27.41 18.64
C GLU A 206 52.06 -26.85 19.83
N ARG A 207 51.69 -25.65 20.30
CA ARG A 207 52.29 -24.99 21.47
C ARG A 207 51.76 -25.61 22.76
N TRP A 208 52.66 -25.74 23.73
CA TRP A 208 52.35 -26.14 25.10
C TRP A 208 51.64 -25.02 25.85
N SER A 209 50.58 -25.37 26.58
CA SER A 209 49.89 -24.51 27.54
C SER A 209 50.38 -24.84 28.95
N ASP A 210 50.64 -23.81 29.76
CA ASP A 210 51.06 -23.96 31.17
C ASP A 210 49.82 -24.09 32.06
N ALA A 211 49.74 -25.19 32.83
CA ALA A 211 48.66 -25.44 33.79
C ALA A 211 49.08 -25.06 35.22
N GLY A 212 50.29 -24.51 35.43
CA GLY A 212 50.81 -24.29 36.78
C GLY A 212 50.75 -25.58 37.59
N ASN A 213 50.20 -25.51 38.79
CA ASN A 213 50.04 -26.65 39.71
C ASN A 213 48.65 -27.32 39.57
N GLU A 214 47.86 -27.00 38.54
CA GLU A 214 46.57 -27.66 38.32
C GLU A 214 46.75 -29.10 37.84
N HIS A 215 46.00 -30.02 38.45
CA HIS A 215 46.03 -31.46 38.13
C HIS A 215 44.96 -31.88 37.10
N SER A 216 44.28 -30.92 36.49
CA SER A 216 43.27 -31.21 35.49
C SER A 216 43.14 -30.10 34.46
N THR A 217 42.75 -30.44 33.24
CA THR A 217 42.41 -29.45 32.20
C THR A 217 41.16 -29.88 31.44
N GLN A 218 40.38 -28.94 30.93
CA GLN A 218 39.11 -29.19 30.28
C GLN A 218 39.06 -28.64 28.85
N PHE A 219 38.57 -29.48 27.93
CA PHE A 219 38.23 -29.11 26.56
C PHE A 219 36.73 -29.28 26.36
N SER A 220 36.02 -28.23 25.96
CA SER A 220 34.54 -28.22 25.99
C SER A 220 33.87 -28.59 24.66
N ALA A 221 34.58 -28.49 23.53
CA ALA A 221 33.99 -28.61 22.20
C ALA A 221 34.90 -29.36 21.21
N LEU A 222 35.04 -30.67 21.41
CA LEU A 222 35.81 -31.54 20.52
C LEU A 222 34.97 -31.97 19.32
N GLY A 223 35.44 -31.61 18.12
CA GLY A 223 34.86 -32.07 16.85
C GLY A 223 35.07 -33.57 16.64
N PRO A 224 34.40 -34.19 15.66
CA PRO A 224 34.67 -35.59 15.31
C PRO A 224 36.10 -35.72 14.77
N GLY A 225 36.83 -36.72 15.21
CA GLY A 225 38.20 -36.95 14.75
C GLY A 225 39.09 -37.66 15.76
N ARG A 226 40.34 -37.88 15.35
CA ARG A 226 41.38 -38.49 16.19
C ARG A 226 42.19 -37.41 16.87
N TYR A 227 42.34 -37.54 18.18
CA TYR A 227 43.07 -36.62 19.03
C TYR A 227 44.14 -37.34 19.85
N ARG A 228 45.13 -36.56 20.28
CA ARG A 228 46.18 -36.98 21.21
C ARG A 228 46.37 -35.88 22.24
N PHE A 229 46.06 -36.18 23.48
CA PHE A 229 46.36 -35.31 24.61
C PHE A 229 47.75 -35.67 25.14
N GLN A 230 48.59 -34.66 25.36
CA GLN A 230 49.94 -34.82 25.88
C GLN A 230 50.14 -33.92 27.10
N VAL A 231 50.81 -34.43 28.13
CA VAL A 231 51.14 -33.69 29.35
C VAL A 231 52.58 -33.96 29.80
N LEU A 232 53.26 -32.90 30.19
CA LEU A 232 54.59 -32.88 30.80
C LEU A 232 54.46 -32.40 32.25
N ALA A 233 55.36 -32.88 33.10
CA ALA A 233 55.50 -32.42 34.47
C ALA A 233 56.91 -31.88 34.70
N SER A 234 57.04 -30.90 35.60
CA SER A 234 58.32 -30.49 36.18
C SER A 234 58.38 -30.83 37.66
N ASN A 235 59.57 -31.05 38.19
CA ASN A 235 59.78 -31.06 39.64
C ASN A 235 59.67 -29.65 40.23
N SER A 236 59.78 -29.56 41.56
CA SER A 236 59.82 -28.28 42.30
C SER A 236 60.96 -27.36 41.86
N ASP A 237 62.06 -27.94 41.37
CA ASP A 237 63.25 -27.21 40.92
C ASP A 237 63.14 -26.68 39.47
N GLY A 238 62.00 -26.89 38.81
CA GLY A 238 61.72 -26.37 37.46
C GLY A 238 62.29 -27.21 36.31
N VAL A 239 62.79 -28.42 36.59
CA VAL A 239 63.28 -29.35 35.58
C VAL A 239 62.10 -30.09 34.94
N TRP A 240 61.90 -29.86 33.64
CA TRP A 240 60.80 -30.46 32.86
C TRP A 240 61.17 -31.83 32.28
N ALA A 241 60.20 -32.74 32.26
CA ALA A 241 60.36 -34.03 31.59
C ALA A 241 60.57 -33.84 30.07
N THR A 242 61.35 -34.72 29.45
CA THR A 242 61.55 -34.73 27.99
C THR A 242 60.51 -35.58 27.26
N GLN A 243 59.93 -36.56 27.96
CA GLN A 243 58.90 -37.46 27.43
C GLN A 243 57.54 -37.11 28.02
N ALA A 244 56.58 -36.80 27.14
CA ALA A 244 55.20 -36.53 27.53
C ALA A 244 54.45 -37.83 27.82
N ALA A 245 53.60 -37.80 28.85
CA ALA A 245 52.53 -38.79 28.97
C ALA A 245 51.45 -38.44 27.97
N GLU A 246 50.95 -39.44 27.25
CA GLU A 246 49.98 -39.22 26.19
C GLU A 246 48.85 -40.22 26.21
N VAL A 247 47.67 -39.77 25.78
CA VAL A 247 46.50 -40.60 25.52
C VAL A 247 45.95 -40.24 24.15
N ALA A 248 45.85 -41.24 23.28
CA ALA A 248 45.20 -41.12 21.98
C ALA A 248 43.74 -41.54 22.11
N PHE A 249 42.84 -40.75 21.54
CA PHE A 249 41.41 -41.04 21.55
C PHE A 249 40.72 -40.56 20.27
N GLU A 250 39.60 -41.19 19.92
CA GLU A 250 38.78 -40.81 18.79
C GLU A 250 37.38 -40.37 19.26
N VAL A 251 36.96 -39.19 18.81
CA VAL A 251 35.61 -38.65 19.02
C VAL A 251 34.75 -39.11 17.84
N PRO A 252 33.80 -40.03 18.03
CA PRO A 252 32.95 -40.50 16.93
C PRO A 252 32.03 -39.37 16.42
N PRO A 253 31.77 -39.28 15.10
CA PRO A 253 30.78 -38.34 14.57
C PRO A 253 29.38 -38.73 15.03
N TYR A 254 28.50 -37.73 15.17
CA TYR A 254 27.06 -38.04 15.27
C TYR A 254 26.55 -38.63 13.95
N TRP A 255 25.43 -39.36 14.01
CA TRP A 255 24.82 -39.97 12.82
C TRP A 255 24.58 -38.96 11.68
N HIS A 256 24.16 -37.72 12.01
CA HIS A 256 23.88 -36.65 11.04
C HIS A 256 25.13 -35.90 10.55
N GLU A 257 26.29 -36.12 11.19
CA GLU A 257 27.57 -35.51 10.78
C GLU A 257 28.32 -36.37 9.76
N THR A 258 27.83 -37.58 9.49
CA THR A 258 28.38 -38.46 8.46
C THR A 258 28.18 -37.85 7.07
N ALA A 259 29.17 -38.04 6.19
CA ALA A 259 29.10 -37.54 4.81
C ALA A 259 27.86 -38.08 4.07
N GLY A 260 27.48 -39.33 4.34
CA GLY A 260 26.29 -39.96 3.76
C GLY A 260 24.99 -39.22 4.08
N VAL A 261 24.80 -38.79 5.34
CA VAL A 261 23.58 -38.05 5.73
C VAL A 261 23.55 -36.66 5.12
N ARG A 262 24.70 -35.97 5.03
CA ARG A 262 24.79 -34.67 4.35
C ARG A 262 24.44 -34.79 2.86
N ILE A 263 24.97 -35.80 2.18
CA ILE A 263 24.66 -36.09 0.78
C ILE A 263 23.17 -36.41 0.63
N ALA A 264 22.61 -37.27 1.49
CA ALA A 264 21.20 -37.61 1.48
C ALA A 264 20.30 -36.38 1.69
N ALA A 265 20.67 -35.46 2.59
CA ALA A 265 19.94 -34.22 2.81
C ALA A 265 19.95 -33.30 1.58
N VAL A 266 21.10 -33.16 0.90
CA VAL A 266 21.20 -32.39 -0.35
C VAL A 266 20.36 -33.03 -1.46
N VAL A 267 20.39 -34.36 -1.59
CA VAL A 267 19.57 -35.08 -2.57
C VAL A 267 18.08 -34.93 -2.25
N ALA A 268 17.69 -35.03 -0.99
CA ALA A 268 16.30 -34.83 -0.56
C ALA A 268 15.82 -33.40 -0.86
N LEU A 269 16.65 -32.38 -0.63
CA LEU A 269 16.34 -31.00 -0.96
C LEU A 269 16.20 -30.80 -2.49
N ALA A 270 17.11 -31.37 -3.28
CA ALA A 270 17.03 -31.33 -4.73
C ALA A 270 15.74 -32.00 -5.25
N LEU A 271 15.36 -33.14 -4.67
CA LEU A 271 14.10 -33.82 -4.98
C LEU A 271 12.88 -32.98 -4.59
N LEU A 272 12.87 -32.33 -3.42
CA LEU A 272 11.79 -31.44 -3.01
C LEU A 272 11.63 -30.24 -3.96
N LEU A 273 12.73 -29.63 -4.39
CA LEU A 273 12.71 -28.54 -5.36
C LEU A 273 12.23 -29.02 -6.72
N ALA A 274 12.68 -30.20 -7.17
CA ALA A 274 12.22 -30.80 -8.42
C ALA A 274 10.72 -31.13 -8.37
N LEU A 275 10.23 -31.68 -7.26
CA LEU A 275 8.83 -32.01 -7.05
C LEU A 275 7.97 -30.75 -6.97
N GLY A 276 8.44 -29.71 -6.27
CA GLY A 276 7.80 -28.40 -6.19
C GLY A 276 7.74 -27.69 -7.54
N GLY A 277 8.83 -27.75 -8.32
CA GLY A 277 8.88 -27.26 -9.69
C GLY A 277 7.91 -28.01 -10.61
N TRP A 278 7.91 -29.33 -10.55
CA TRP A 278 6.96 -30.18 -11.29
C TRP A 278 5.51 -29.86 -10.93
N TRP A 279 5.21 -29.75 -9.63
CA TRP A 279 3.88 -29.39 -9.15
C TRP A 279 3.47 -27.99 -9.62
N ARG A 280 4.38 -27.00 -9.53
CA ARG A 280 4.15 -25.62 -10.00
C ARG A 280 3.82 -25.60 -11.49
N VAL A 281 4.61 -26.30 -12.31
CA VAL A 281 4.38 -26.40 -13.76
C VAL A 281 3.04 -27.08 -14.02
N ARG A 282 2.72 -28.17 -13.32
CA ARG A 282 1.43 -28.87 -13.49
C ARG A 282 0.25 -27.99 -13.09
N HIS A 283 0.36 -27.24 -11.99
CA HIS A 283 -0.66 -26.31 -11.50
C HIS A 283 -0.88 -25.14 -12.47
N LEU A 284 0.21 -24.56 -13.01
CA LEU A 284 0.13 -23.52 -14.03
C LEU A 284 -0.54 -24.05 -15.30
N HIS A 285 -0.25 -25.29 -15.72
CA HIS A 285 -0.94 -25.92 -16.85
C HIS A 285 -2.42 -26.17 -16.57
N GLN A 286 -2.81 -26.52 -15.34
CA GLN A 286 -4.22 -26.67 -14.96
C GLN A 286 -4.95 -25.33 -14.96
N LEU A 287 -4.36 -24.28 -14.38
CA LEU A 287 -4.89 -22.92 -14.42
C LEU A 287 -5.03 -22.40 -15.85
N ALA A 288 -4.02 -22.62 -16.70
CA ALA A 288 -4.07 -22.24 -18.11
C ALA A 288 -5.19 -22.96 -18.86
N ARG A 289 -5.46 -24.24 -18.56
CA ARG A 289 -6.60 -24.97 -19.14
C ARG A 289 -7.94 -24.38 -18.71
N VAL A 290 -8.11 -24.08 -17.43
CA VAL A 290 -9.35 -23.47 -16.90
C VAL A 290 -9.53 -22.06 -17.47
N LEU A 291 -8.47 -21.26 -17.55
CA LEU A 291 -8.50 -19.92 -18.13
C LEU A 291 -8.83 -19.98 -19.63
N ASN A 292 -8.24 -20.91 -20.39
CA ASN A 292 -8.57 -21.11 -21.80
C ASN A 292 -10.01 -21.58 -22.01
N LEU A 293 -10.55 -22.44 -21.13
CA LEU A 293 -11.96 -22.81 -21.16
C LEU A 293 -12.87 -21.61 -20.84
N LYS A 294 -12.49 -20.74 -19.91
CA LYS A 294 -13.22 -19.52 -19.56
C LYS A 294 -13.15 -18.46 -20.68
N ILE A 295 -12.00 -18.30 -21.33
CA ILE A 295 -11.84 -17.46 -22.52
C ILE A 295 -12.68 -18.00 -23.67
N ARG A 296 -12.73 -19.32 -23.89
CA ARG A 296 -13.61 -19.96 -24.90
C ARG A 296 -15.10 -19.79 -24.58
N GLY A 297 -15.49 -19.82 -23.30
CA GLY A 297 -16.85 -19.49 -22.86
C GLY A 297 -17.18 -18.02 -23.11
N GLY A 298 -16.29 -17.11 -22.74
CA GLY A 298 -16.42 -15.66 -22.94
C GLY A 298 -16.42 -15.25 -24.42
N THR A 299 -15.60 -15.88 -25.27
CA THR A 299 -15.58 -15.61 -26.73
C THR A 299 -16.82 -16.14 -27.43
N ARG A 300 -17.49 -17.19 -26.92
CA ARG A 300 -18.81 -17.61 -27.43
C ARG A 300 -19.90 -16.63 -27.04
N SER A 301 -19.91 -16.14 -25.80
CA SER A 301 -20.87 -15.11 -25.36
C SER A 301 -20.66 -13.80 -26.12
N LEU A 302 -19.42 -13.32 -26.25
CA LEU A 302 -19.11 -12.11 -27.02
C LEU A 302 -19.43 -12.25 -28.51
N ARG A 303 -19.19 -13.41 -29.14
CA ARG A 303 -19.59 -13.63 -30.55
C ARG A 303 -21.11 -13.67 -30.69
N HIS A 304 -21.82 -14.27 -29.74
CA HIS A 304 -23.27 -14.31 -29.76
C HIS A 304 -23.87 -12.90 -29.57
N GLU A 305 -23.35 -12.14 -28.62
CA GLU A 305 -23.75 -10.76 -28.35
C GLU A 305 -23.39 -9.83 -29.52
N LYS A 306 -22.18 -9.93 -30.07
CA LYS A 306 -21.75 -9.22 -31.28
C LYS A 306 -22.64 -9.54 -32.49
N SER A 307 -22.99 -10.82 -32.71
CA SER A 307 -23.89 -11.22 -33.81
C SER A 307 -25.34 -10.74 -33.62
N LYS A 308 -25.77 -10.49 -32.38
CA LYS A 308 -27.07 -9.87 -32.09
C LYS A 308 -27.02 -8.37 -32.37
N VAL A 309 -25.93 -7.70 -31.96
CA VAL A 309 -25.71 -6.28 -32.26
C VAL A 309 -25.57 -6.04 -33.76
N GLU A 310 -24.83 -6.88 -34.50
CA GLU A 310 -24.66 -6.73 -35.95
C GLU A 310 -25.99 -6.94 -36.70
N ARG A 311 -26.81 -7.92 -36.30
CA ARG A 311 -28.16 -8.11 -36.87
C ARG A 311 -29.09 -6.95 -36.53
N ALA A 312 -29.09 -6.48 -35.29
CA ALA A 312 -29.87 -5.31 -34.90
C ALA A 312 -29.41 -4.04 -35.62
N MET A 313 -28.11 -3.86 -35.86
CA MET A 313 -27.59 -2.75 -36.67
C MET A 313 -28.00 -2.85 -38.13
N GLN A 314 -28.00 -4.05 -38.73
CA GLN A 314 -28.45 -4.24 -40.12
C GLN A 314 -29.96 -4.02 -40.27
N GLU A 315 -30.77 -4.54 -39.35
CA GLU A 315 -32.21 -4.30 -39.31
C GLU A 315 -32.52 -2.82 -39.08
N LEU A 316 -31.78 -2.15 -38.20
CA LEU A 316 -31.91 -0.71 -37.95
C LEU A 316 -31.50 0.11 -39.17
N ALA A 317 -30.41 -0.25 -39.85
CA ALA A 317 -29.98 0.45 -41.07
C ALA A 317 -31.00 0.31 -42.21
N GLN A 318 -31.56 -0.89 -42.41
CA GLN A 318 -32.63 -1.11 -43.39
C GLN A 318 -33.92 -0.37 -43.02
N ALA A 319 -34.29 -0.35 -41.74
CA ALA A 319 -35.43 0.42 -41.26
C ALA A 319 -35.21 1.94 -41.42
N HIS A 320 -33.99 2.42 -41.17
CA HIS A 320 -33.64 3.83 -41.31
C HIS A 320 -33.69 4.27 -42.77
N GLN A 321 -33.13 3.49 -43.68
CA GLN A 321 -33.19 3.78 -45.12
C GLN A 321 -34.65 3.75 -45.64
N GLY A 322 -35.47 2.79 -45.19
CA GLY A 322 -36.89 2.77 -45.52
C GLY A 322 -37.71 3.93 -44.92
N LEU A 323 -37.28 4.48 -43.78
CA LEU A 323 -37.86 5.68 -43.17
C LEU A 323 -37.47 6.95 -43.93
N GLU A 324 -36.22 7.07 -44.38
CA GLU A 324 -35.77 8.19 -45.20
C GLU A 324 -36.50 8.26 -46.54
N ASP A 325 -36.65 7.13 -47.24
CA ASP A 325 -37.40 7.06 -48.49
C ASP A 325 -38.88 7.46 -48.31
N ARG A 326 -39.51 7.02 -47.20
CA ARG A 326 -40.88 7.41 -46.85
C ARG A 326 -40.98 8.90 -46.50
N ASN A 327 -40.02 9.44 -45.76
CA ASN A 327 -40.01 10.87 -45.42
C ASN A 327 -39.81 11.75 -46.66
N LEU A 328 -38.97 11.34 -47.61
CA LEU A 328 -38.81 12.05 -48.88
C LEU A 328 -40.10 12.00 -49.72
N ALA A 329 -40.77 10.85 -49.79
CA ALA A 329 -42.05 10.72 -50.48
C ALA A 329 -43.16 11.56 -49.81
N LEU A 330 -43.23 11.57 -48.48
CA LEU A 330 -44.17 12.38 -47.71
C LEU A 330 -43.92 13.88 -47.89
N ALA A 331 -42.65 14.32 -47.88
CA ALA A 331 -42.29 15.72 -48.11
C ALA A 331 -42.69 16.18 -49.53
N ALA A 332 -42.55 15.32 -50.54
CA ALA A 332 -43.00 15.59 -51.89
C ALA A 332 -44.53 15.68 -52.01
N GLN A 333 -45.27 14.81 -51.30
CA GLN A 333 -46.74 14.86 -51.24
C GLN A 333 -47.23 16.13 -50.53
N ALA A 334 -46.61 16.50 -49.39
CA ALA A 334 -46.97 17.69 -48.63
C ALA A 334 -46.78 18.98 -49.45
N ARG A 335 -45.65 19.10 -50.18
CA ARG A 335 -45.42 20.24 -51.09
C ARG A 335 -46.47 20.32 -52.20
N LYS A 336 -46.85 19.18 -52.79
CA LYS A 336 -47.84 19.16 -53.86
C LYS A 336 -49.24 19.52 -53.36
N LEU A 337 -49.58 19.13 -52.14
CA LEU A 337 -50.84 19.51 -51.49
C LEU A 337 -50.88 21.01 -51.20
N GLU A 338 -49.78 21.57 -50.68
CA GLU A 338 -49.67 22.99 -50.35
C GLU A 338 -49.71 23.89 -51.59
N GLU A 339 -49.09 23.47 -52.70
CA GLU A 339 -49.18 24.17 -53.99
C GLU A 339 -50.62 24.16 -54.55
N LEU A 340 -51.32 23.03 -54.45
CA LEU A 340 -52.72 22.89 -54.86
C LEU A 340 -53.65 23.81 -54.05
N ASP A 341 -53.44 23.87 -52.74
CA ASP A 341 -54.30 24.66 -51.86
C ASP A 341 -54.09 26.18 -52.06
N ARG A 342 -52.84 26.62 -52.21
CA ARG A 342 -52.53 28.02 -52.55
C ARG A 342 -53.05 28.41 -53.94
N PHE A 343 -53.02 27.49 -54.90
CA PHE A 343 -53.57 27.72 -56.23
C PHE A 343 -55.09 27.87 -56.19
N ARG A 344 -55.79 26.95 -55.49
CA ARG A 344 -57.25 26.99 -55.32
C ARG A 344 -57.72 28.30 -54.68
N SER A 345 -57.09 28.71 -53.58
CA SER A 345 -57.48 29.92 -52.86
C SER A 345 -57.28 31.20 -53.67
N ARG A 346 -56.21 31.27 -54.48
CA ARG A 346 -55.94 32.43 -55.35
C ARG A 346 -56.96 32.55 -56.49
N VAL A 347 -57.26 31.44 -57.17
CA VAL A 347 -58.24 31.44 -58.28
C VAL A 347 -59.64 31.84 -57.79
N LEU A 348 -60.06 31.38 -56.61
CA LEU A 348 -61.37 31.72 -56.06
C LEU A 348 -61.48 33.20 -55.65
N ALA A 349 -60.40 33.79 -55.12
CA ALA A 349 -60.36 35.21 -54.80
C ALA A 349 -60.44 36.09 -56.05
N ASP A 350 -59.69 35.73 -57.10
CA ASP A 350 -59.64 36.48 -58.36
C ASP A 350 -60.99 36.44 -59.10
N VAL A 351 -61.60 35.26 -59.24
CA VAL A 351 -62.91 35.09 -59.90
C VAL A 351 -64.00 35.89 -59.19
N SER A 352 -63.98 35.92 -57.86
CA SER A 352 -65.02 36.60 -57.10
C SER A 352 -64.92 38.13 -57.19
N HIS A 353 -63.70 38.68 -57.26
CA HIS A 353 -63.48 40.10 -57.52
C HIS A 353 -63.94 40.51 -58.92
N GLU A 354 -63.72 39.65 -59.91
CA GLU A 354 -64.21 39.85 -61.28
C GLU A 354 -65.72 39.70 -61.41
N LEU A 355 -66.40 38.95 -60.53
CA LEU A 355 -67.87 38.84 -60.52
C LEU A 355 -68.55 40.04 -59.84
N ARG A 356 -67.97 40.64 -58.79
CA ARG A 356 -68.55 41.81 -58.10
C ARG A 356 -68.65 43.03 -59.02
N THR A 357 -67.61 43.25 -59.82
CA THR A 357 -67.48 44.43 -60.69
C THR A 357 -68.61 44.58 -61.72
N PRO A 358 -68.93 43.59 -62.58
CA PRO A 358 -70.02 43.68 -63.54
C PRO A 358 -71.39 43.77 -62.86
N VAL A 359 -71.56 43.10 -61.72
CA VAL A 359 -72.82 43.11 -60.96
C VAL A 359 -73.11 44.49 -60.36
N MET A 360 -72.07 45.20 -59.90
CA MET A 360 -72.21 46.58 -59.42
C MET A 360 -72.46 47.57 -60.59
N LEU A 361 -71.82 47.34 -61.74
CA LEU A 361 -71.97 48.16 -62.94
C LEU A 361 -73.36 48.02 -63.61
N VAL A 362 -74.02 46.86 -63.49
CA VAL A 362 -75.42 46.67 -63.95
C VAL A 362 -76.42 47.27 -62.96
N GLY A 363 -76.06 47.39 -61.68
CA GLY A 363 -76.95 47.91 -60.63
C GLY A 363 -77.23 49.40 -60.74
N LEU A 364 -76.20 50.22 -60.93
CA LEU A 364 -76.32 51.68 -61.00
C LEU A 364 -77.32 52.17 -62.08
N PRO A 365 -77.25 51.69 -63.34
CA PRO A 365 -78.21 52.08 -64.37
C PRO A 365 -79.65 51.61 -64.10
N LEU A 366 -79.83 50.44 -63.47
CA LEU A 366 -81.15 49.96 -63.06
C LEU A 366 -81.75 50.83 -61.94
N GLU A 367 -80.90 51.33 -61.04
CA GLU A 367 -81.29 52.18 -59.93
C GLU A 367 -81.74 53.57 -60.39
N GLU A 368 -81.01 54.16 -61.36
CA GLU A 368 -81.38 55.40 -62.04
C GLU A 368 -82.69 55.27 -62.84
N LEU A 369 -82.91 54.12 -63.50
CA LEU A 369 -84.15 53.85 -64.24
C LEU A 369 -85.38 53.76 -63.33
N GLU A 370 -85.22 53.35 -62.07
CA GLU A 370 -86.32 53.25 -61.12
C GLU A 370 -86.63 54.60 -60.45
N GLN A 371 -85.61 55.40 -60.15
CA GLN A 371 -85.78 56.76 -59.61
C GLN A 371 -86.31 57.75 -60.66
N GLY A 372 -86.11 57.47 -61.95
CA GLY A 372 -86.59 58.26 -63.10
C GLY A 372 -87.96 57.84 -63.68
N THR A 373 -88.90 57.39 -62.85
CA THR A 373 -90.17 56.80 -63.33
C THR A 373 -91.26 57.82 -63.65
N SER A 374 -91.30 58.30 -64.90
CA SER A 374 -92.43 59.11 -65.42
C SER A 374 -93.03 58.63 -66.76
N GLY A 375 -92.62 57.48 -67.30
CA GLY A 375 -93.11 56.99 -68.60
C GLY A 375 -93.27 55.46 -68.78
N LEU A 376 -93.01 54.63 -67.76
CA LEU A 376 -93.09 53.17 -67.89
C LEU A 376 -94.51 52.64 -67.62
N ASP A 377 -95.01 51.77 -68.50
CA ASP A 377 -96.25 51.03 -68.34
C ASP A 377 -96.17 49.99 -67.19
N ALA A 378 -97.31 49.39 -66.82
CA ALA A 378 -97.39 48.49 -65.67
C ALA A 378 -96.50 47.22 -65.85
N GLU A 379 -96.34 46.76 -67.09
CA GLU A 379 -95.51 45.60 -67.43
C GLU A 379 -94.01 45.94 -67.36
N GLY A 380 -93.59 47.08 -67.90
CA GLY A 380 -92.23 47.59 -67.80
C GLY A 380 -91.77 47.79 -66.35
N ARG A 381 -92.65 48.32 -65.49
CA ARG A 381 -92.39 48.43 -64.04
C ARG A 381 -92.29 47.07 -63.34
N SER A 382 -93.00 46.05 -63.80
CA SER A 382 -92.90 44.70 -63.23
C SER A 382 -91.61 44.01 -63.66
N ARG A 383 -91.20 44.16 -64.92
CA ARG A 383 -89.94 43.58 -65.44
C ARG A 383 -88.72 44.24 -64.82
N LEU A 384 -88.75 45.56 -64.59
CA LEU A 384 -87.68 46.28 -63.90
C LEU A 384 -87.55 45.81 -62.43
N ARG A 385 -88.67 45.70 -61.70
CA ARG A 385 -88.68 45.14 -60.34
C ARG A 385 -88.18 43.70 -60.28
N LEU A 386 -88.53 42.87 -61.27
CA LEU A 386 -88.01 41.51 -61.36
C LEU A 386 -86.49 41.51 -61.61
N ALA A 387 -86.00 42.29 -62.58
CA ALA A 387 -84.57 42.39 -62.87
C ALA A 387 -83.77 42.91 -61.66
N ARG A 388 -84.29 43.92 -60.95
CA ARG A 388 -83.75 44.42 -59.68
C ARG A 388 -83.67 43.29 -58.64
N SER A 389 -84.77 42.58 -58.40
CA SER A 389 -84.79 41.50 -57.40
C SER A 389 -83.82 40.36 -57.73
N GLN A 390 -83.59 40.07 -59.02
CA GLN A 390 -82.60 39.06 -59.42
C GLN A 390 -81.17 39.57 -59.27
N LEU A 391 -80.92 40.85 -59.53
CA LEU A 391 -79.60 41.46 -59.35
C LEU A 391 -79.23 41.55 -57.87
N GLU A 392 -80.15 41.99 -57.01
CA GLU A 392 -79.99 42.01 -55.55
C GLU A 392 -79.73 40.60 -55.00
N ARG A 393 -80.46 39.60 -55.51
CA ARG A 393 -80.23 38.20 -55.16
C ARG A 393 -78.84 37.73 -55.57
N LEU A 394 -78.36 38.14 -56.74
CA LEU A 394 -77.05 37.75 -57.26
C LEU A 394 -75.91 38.47 -56.51
N GLN A 395 -76.09 39.74 -56.16
CA GLN A 395 -75.20 40.48 -55.25
C GLN A 395 -75.08 39.78 -53.91
N GLY A 396 -76.22 39.42 -53.30
CA GLY A 396 -76.25 38.68 -52.04
C GLY A 396 -75.48 37.36 -52.10
N LEU A 397 -75.63 36.59 -53.18
CA LEU A 397 -74.89 35.34 -53.38
C LEU A 397 -73.38 35.55 -53.54
N VAL A 398 -72.96 36.60 -54.25
CA VAL A 398 -71.54 36.95 -54.41
C VAL A 398 -70.93 37.37 -53.07
N ASP A 399 -71.63 38.17 -52.28
CA ASP A 399 -71.13 38.59 -50.96
C ASP A 399 -71.12 37.45 -49.94
N GLN A 400 -72.09 36.52 -49.99
CA GLN A 400 -72.06 35.30 -49.20
C GLN A 400 -70.88 34.39 -49.59
N LEU A 401 -70.62 34.22 -50.89
CA LEU A 401 -69.47 33.47 -51.38
C LEU A 401 -68.15 34.10 -50.91
N MET A 402 -68.04 35.43 -50.99
CA MET A 402 -66.86 36.14 -50.50
C MET A 402 -66.65 35.99 -48.99
N SER A 403 -67.74 36.06 -48.22
CA SER A 403 -67.69 35.85 -46.77
C SER A 403 -67.21 34.44 -46.43
N LEU A 404 -67.68 33.43 -47.17
CA LEU A 404 -67.22 32.05 -47.02
C LEU A 404 -65.73 31.91 -47.34
N ILE A 405 -65.26 32.49 -48.46
CA ILE A 405 -63.85 32.45 -48.84
C ILE A 405 -62.95 33.13 -47.79
N GLN A 406 -63.37 34.27 -47.24
CA GLN A 406 -62.63 34.96 -46.17
C GLN A 406 -62.62 34.17 -44.86
N ALA A 407 -63.74 33.54 -44.49
CA ALA A 407 -63.81 32.70 -43.29
C ALA A 407 -62.87 31.48 -43.40
N GLU A 408 -62.88 30.79 -44.54
CA GLU A 408 -62.06 29.58 -44.75
C GLU A 408 -60.57 29.86 -44.88
N SER A 409 -60.20 31.01 -45.46
CA SER A 409 -58.81 31.46 -45.52
C SER A 409 -58.29 32.03 -44.20
N GLY A 410 -59.14 32.12 -43.16
CA GLY A 410 -58.80 32.71 -41.86
C GLY A 410 -58.61 34.23 -41.89
N GLN A 411 -59.08 34.89 -42.95
CA GLN A 411 -58.88 36.32 -43.19
C GLN A 411 -60.10 37.19 -42.84
N MET A 412 -61.14 36.62 -42.20
CA MET A 412 -62.33 37.36 -41.78
C MET A 412 -62.03 38.21 -40.51
N PRO A 413 -62.04 39.55 -40.60
CA PRO A 413 -61.76 40.40 -39.44
C PRO A 413 -62.99 40.47 -38.52
N LEU A 414 -62.83 40.11 -37.24
CA LEU A 414 -63.88 40.20 -36.24
C LEU A 414 -63.75 41.51 -35.43
N ARG A 415 -64.84 42.27 -35.33
CA ARG A 415 -64.90 43.46 -34.47
C ARG A 415 -65.68 43.14 -33.20
N LEU A 416 -64.98 42.55 -32.23
CA LEU A 416 -65.56 42.17 -30.95
C LEU A 416 -65.90 43.42 -30.13
N THR A 417 -67.19 43.61 -29.84
CA THR A 417 -67.69 44.64 -28.94
C THR A 417 -68.55 43.99 -27.85
N ARG A 418 -68.79 44.70 -26.75
CA ARG A 418 -69.63 44.19 -25.66
C ARG A 418 -71.10 44.32 -26.07
N VAL A 419 -71.75 43.18 -26.32
CA VAL A 419 -73.14 43.08 -26.81
C VAL A 419 -74.04 42.54 -25.70
N ASP A 420 -75.08 43.29 -25.37
CA ASP A 420 -76.21 42.79 -24.59
C ASP A 420 -77.07 41.90 -25.49
N LEU A 421 -77.00 40.58 -25.26
CA LEU A 421 -77.68 39.59 -26.08
C LEU A 421 -79.21 39.67 -25.96
N GLN A 422 -79.74 40.09 -24.82
CA GLN A 422 -81.18 40.23 -24.64
C GLN A 422 -81.70 41.44 -25.44
N ALA A 423 -80.98 42.55 -25.40
CA ALA A 423 -81.29 43.72 -26.23
C ALA A 423 -81.11 43.43 -27.72
N PHE A 424 -80.06 42.69 -28.09
CA PHE A 424 -79.80 42.26 -29.47
C PHE A 424 -80.92 41.34 -30.00
N ALA A 425 -81.29 40.30 -29.25
CA ALA A 425 -82.34 39.36 -29.64
C ALA A 425 -83.69 40.03 -29.85
N ARG A 426 -84.05 40.99 -28.97
CA ARG A 426 -85.29 41.78 -29.12
C ARG A 426 -85.29 42.58 -30.42
N ARG A 427 -84.20 43.31 -30.70
CA ARG A 427 -84.05 44.06 -31.96
C ARG A 427 -84.14 43.15 -33.18
N LEU A 428 -83.43 42.03 -33.14
CA LEU A 428 -83.42 41.06 -34.24
C LEU A 428 -84.82 40.51 -34.53
N ILE A 429 -85.58 40.12 -33.51
CA ILE A 429 -86.96 39.65 -33.73
C ILE A 429 -87.87 40.77 -34.22
N ASP A 430 -87.74 41.98 -33.69
CA ASP A 430 -88.55 43.13 -34.13
C ASP A 430 -88.31 43.46 -35.61
N ASP A 431 -87.06 43.41 -36.08
CA ASP A 431 -86.70 43.60 -37.49
C ASP A 431 -87.34 42.53 -38.41
N TYR A 432 -87.57 41.32 -37.87
CA TYR A 432 -88.11 40.18 -38.61
C TYR A 432 -89.63 40.01 -38.49
N ARG A 433 -90.31 40.72 -37.57
CA ARG A 433 -91.79 40.68 -37.42
C ARG A 433 -92.56 40.91 -38.72
N PRO A 434 -92.22 41.90 -39.57
CA PRO A 434 -92.95 42.11 -40.82
C PRO A 434 -92.88 40.91 -41.77
N LYS A 435 -91.71 40.25 -41.82
CA LYS A 435 -91.48 39.08 -42.67
C LYS A 435 -92.18 37.84 -42.13
N ALA A 436 -92.20 37.66 -40.81
CA ALA A 436 -92.93 36.58 -40.15
C ALA A 436 -94.45 36.71 -40.37
N ALA A 437 -95.00 37.93 -40.31
CA ALA A 437 -96.42 38.18 -40.60
C ALA A 437 -96.80 37.82 -42.05
N LEU A 438 -95.91 38.08 -43.01
CA LEU A 438 -96.09 37.66 -44.42
C LEU A 438 -96.04 36.13 -44.61
N ALA A 439 -95.28 35.44 -43.76
CA ALA A 439 -95.14 33.99 -43.77
C ALA A 439 -96.22 33.26 -42.93
N ASP A 440 -97.12 34.00 -42.26
CA ASP A 440 -98.11 33.49 -41.30
C ASP A 440 -97.45 32.70 -40.15
N VAL A 441 -96.37 33.25 -39.57
CA VAL A 441 -95.61 32.64 -38.47
C VAL A 441 -95.50 33.61 -37.28
N GLU A 442 -95.70 33.12 -36.07
CA GLU A 442 -95.54 33.91 -34.84
C GLU A 442 -94.08 33.86 -34.35
N LEU A 443 -93.49 35.01 -34.00
CA LEU A 443 -92.13 35.07 -33.44
C LEU A 443 -92.17 35.29 -31.92
N ALA A 444 -91.55 34.38 -31.17
CA ALA A 444 -91.45 34.43 -29.72
C ALA A 444 -90.00 34.53 -29.25
N ILE A 445 -89.78 35.22 -28.11
CA ILE A 445 -88.47 35.30 -27.45
C ILE A 445 -88.58 34.74 -26.05
N HIS A 446 -87.69 33.79 -25.74
CA HIS A 446 -87.55 33.22 -24.40
C HIS A 446 -86.13 33.49 -23.89
N ALA A 447 -85.96 34.52 -23.05
CA ALA A 447 -84.66 34.87 -22.49
C ALA A 447 -84.64 34.61 -20.99
N GLN A 448 -83.61 33.90 -20.52
CA GLN A 448 -83.31 33.77 -19.10
C GLN A 448 -82.95 35.14 -18.50
N ASP A 449 -83.39 35.43 -17.28
CA ASP A 449 -83.07 36.69 -16.59
C ASP A 449 -81.61 36.72 -16.13
N GLY A 450 -80.98 37.90 -16.20
CA GLY A 450 -79.62 38.13 -15.69
C GLY A 450 -78.48 37.70 -16.63
N LEU A 451 -78.74 37.57 -17.94
CA LEU A 451 -77.70 37.27 -18.94
C LEU A 451 -76.62 38.36 -18.97
N GLU A 452 -75.36 37.95 -18.87
CA GLU A 452 -74.23 38.86 -19.01
C GLU A 452 -74.00 39.26 -20.47
N ALA A 453 -73.50 40.48 -20.69
CA ALA A 453 -73.12 40.94 -22.01
C ALA A 453 -71.85 40.21 -22.50
N VAL A 454 -71.85 39.74 -23.75
CA VAL A 454 -70.75 38.97 -24.34
C VAL A 454 -69.93 39.81 -25.32
N TYR A 455 -68.64 39.46 -25.49
CA TYR A 455 -67.83 40.04 -26.56
C TYR A 455 -68.11 39.31 -27.86
N ALA A 456 -68.80 39.97 -28.78
CA ALA A 456 -69.13 39.42 -30.08
C ALA A 456 -69.13 40.52 -31.14
N ASP A 457 -69.08 40.12 -32.40
CA ASP A 457 -69.33 41.03 -33.51
C ASP A 457 -70.84 41.06 -33.79
N PRO A 458 -71.55 42.17 -33.45
CA PRO A 458 -73.00 42.22 -33.57
C PRO A 458 -73.48 42.08 -35.01
N ALA A 459 -72.67 42.48 -36.00
CA ALA A 459 -73.04 42.36 -37.42
C ALA A 459 -72.99 40.89 -37.87
N HIS A 460 -71.94 40.16 -37.49
CA HIS A 460 -71.84 38.72 -37.80
C HIS A 460 -72.87 37.89 -37.03
N LEU A 461 -73.18 38.23 -35.78
CA LEU A 461 -74.28 37.61 -35.05
C LEU A 461 -75.63 37.81 -35.76
N ALA A 462 -75.90 39.03 -36.25
CA ALA A 462 -77.11 39.31 -37.01
C ALA A 462 -77.19 38.47 -38.30
N THR A 463 -76.07 38.29 -39.01
CA THR A 463 -76.01 37.41 -40.19
C THR A 463 -76.29 35.95 -39.85
N ILE A 464 -75.66 35.41 -38.80
CA ILE A 464 -75.84 34.01 -38.39
C ILE A 464 -77.28 33.75 -37.99
N PHE A 465 -77.80 34.51 -37.02
CA PHE A 465 -79.14 34.29 -36.50
C PHE A 465 -80.22 34.74 -37.49
N GLY A 466 -79.94 35.73 -38.34
CA GLY A 466 -80.80 36.10 -39.46
C GLY A 466 -80.97 34.98 -40.47
N ASN A 467 -79.89 34.30 -40.85
CA ASN A 467 -79.96 33.12 -41.72
C ASN A 467 -80.75 31.96 -41.09
N LEU A 468 -80.56 31.73 -39.78
CA LEU A 468 -81.31 30.70 -39.05
C LEU A 468 -82.80 31.04 -38.97
N LEU A 469 -83.15 32.28 -38.68
CA LEU A 469 -84.54 32.76 -38.63
C LEU A 469 -85.20 32.70 -40.02
N ASP A 470 -84.48 33.06 -41.08
CA ASP A 470 -84.97 32.97 -42.46
C ASP A 470 -85.29 31.53 -42.85
N ASN A 471 -84.41 30.59 -42.51
CA ASN A 471 -84.66 29.17 -42.72
C ASN A 471 -85.83 28.67 -41.86
N ALA A 472 -85.86 29.02 -40.58
CA ALA A 472 -86.91 28.64 -39.64
C ALA A 472 -88.30 29.07 -40.14
N MET A 473 -88.49 30.34 -40.51
CA MET A 473 -89.79 30.82 -41.00
C MET A 473 -90.17 30.24 -42.36
N LYS A 474 -89.20 29.98 -43.24
CA LYS A 474 -89.45 29.42 -44.57
C LYS A 474 -90.02 28.00 -44.51
N TYR A 475 -89.61 27.22 -43.51
CA TYR A 475 -90.00 25.81 -43.39
C TYR A 475 -90.98 25.55 -42.23
N ALA A 476 -91.29 26.56 -41.42
CA ALA A 476 -92.33 26.49 -40.41
C ALA A 476 -93.74 26.42 -41.06
N PRO A 477 -94.65 25.55 -40.56
CA PRO A 477 -96.04 25.54 -41.00
C PRO A 477 -96.76 26.87 -40.71
N ALA A 478 -97.70 27.27 -41.56
CA ALA A 478 -98.54 28.44 -41.33
C ALA A 478 -99.32 28.32 -40.00
N GLY A 479 -99.37 29.40 -39.22
CA GLY A 479 -99.94 29.49 -37.88
C GLY A 479 -99.06 28.94 -36.74
N SER A 480 -97.82 28.51 -37.02
CA SER A 480 -96.88 28.02 -36.00
C SER A 480 -95.98 29.12 -35.43
N ALA A 481 -95.27 28.82 -34.33
CA ALA A 481 -94.36 29.76 -33.68
C ALA A 481 -92.89 29.38 -33.89
N VAL A 482 -92.06 30.36 -34.22
CA VAL A 482 -90.60 30.28 -34.22
C VAL A 482 -90.06 31.00 -32.98
N THR A 483 -89.28 30.28 -32.18
CA THR A 483 -88.79 30.76 -30.90
C THR A 483 -87.29 31.02 -30.93
N LEU A 484 -86.88 32.22 -30.49
CA LEU A 484 -85.49 32.53 -30.19
C LEU A 484 -85.25 32.43 -28.68
N SER A 485 -84.49 31.43 -28.26
CA SER A 485 -84.18 31.18 -26.84
C SER A 485 -82.76 31.61 -26.47
N LEU A 486 -82.61 32.24 -25.30
CA LEU A 486 -81.32 32.60 -24.72
C LEU A 486 -81.21 32.02 -23.31
N ALA A 487 -80.17 31.22 -23.06
CA ALA A 487 -79.92 30.57 -21.78
C ALA A 487 -78.43 30.56 -21.44
N THR A 488 -78.11 30.66 -20.15
CA THR A 488 -76.74 30.43 -19.68
C THR A 488 -76.50 28.94 -19.57
N ARG A 489 -75.38 28.46 -20.13
CA ARG A 489 -74.87 27.09 -19.96
C ARG A 489 -73.48 27.13 -19.32
N ASP A 490 -72.97 25.96 -18.94
CA ASP A 490 -71.72 25.82 -18.17
C ASP A 490 -70.50 26.50 -18.81
N GLU A 491 -70.47 26.65 -20.15
CA GLU A 491 -69.34 27.25 -20.90
C GLU A 491 -69.64 28.62 -21.55
N GLY A 492 -70.81 29.21 -21.30
CA GLY A 492 -71.17 30.52 -21.86
C GLY A 492 -72.67 30.74 -22.04
N VAL A 493 -73.04 31.60 -22.99
CA VAL A 493 -74.45 31.85 -23.34
C VAL A 493 -74.80 31.05 -24.60
N GLU A 494 -75.86 30.26 -24.52
CA GLU A 494 -76.47 29.60 -25.66
C GLU A 494 -77.60 30.47 -26.22
N MET A 495 -77.56 30.67 -27.53
CA MET A 495 -78.64 31.33 -28.28
C MET A 495 -79.09 30.35 -29.37
N ALA A 496 -80.37 29.99 -29.37
CA ALA A 496 -80.92 28.96 -30.25
C ALA A 496 -82.21 29.44 -30.93
N VAL A 497 -82.38 29.07 -32.20
CA VAL A 497 -83.61 29.28 -32.97
C VAL A 497 -84.30 27.93 -33.09
N CYS A 498 -85.57 27.87 -32.68
CA CYS A 498 -86.39 26.67 -32.73
C CYS A 498 -87.63 26.93 -33.59
N ASP A 499 -87.88 26.06 -34.57
CA ASP A 499 -89.07 26.07 -35.40
C ASP A 499 -89.87 24.77 -35.25
N ALA A 500 -91.10 24.76 -35.81
CA ALA A 500 -92.01 23.62 -35.80
C ALA A 500 -92.07 22.88 -37.16
N GLY A 501 -91.04 23.04 -38.00
CA GLY A 501 -90.93 22.40 -39.31
C GLY A 501 -90.66 20.90 -39.25
N SER A 502 -90.42 20.30 -40.41
CA SER A 502 -90.24 18.84 -40.57
C SER A 502 -89.03 18.26 -39.84
N GLY A 503 -88.12 19.10 -39.36
CA GLY A 503 -86.88 18.70 -38.70
C GLY A 503 -85.96 17.84 -39.57
N PHE A 504 -84.90 17.34 -38.95
CA PHE A 504 -83.93 16.42 -39.56
C PHE A 504 -83.50 15.37 -38.51
N ASP A 505 -83.06 14.19 -38.94
CA ASP A 505 -82.51 13.18 -38.04
C ASP A 505 -81.10 13.56 -37.53
N ALA A 506 -80.66 12.97 -36.42
CA ALA A 506 -79.42 13.34 -35.73
C ALA A 506 -78.12 13.03 -36.52
N SER A 507 -78.18 12.19 -37.56
CA SER A 507 -77.06 12.01 -38.50
C SER A 507 -76.98 13.20 -39.45
N THR A 508 -78.10 13.56 -40.06
CA THR A 508 -78.19 14.70 -40.98
C THR A 508 -77.88 16.02 -40.28
N ALA A 509 -78.35 16.21 -39.05
CA ALA A 509 -78.08 17.41 -38.26
C ALA A 509 -76.58 17.68 -38.04
N ARG A 510 -75.76 16.62 -37.89
CA ARG A 510 -74.30 16.74 -37.73
C ARG A 510 -73.58 17.17 -39.01
N GLN A 511 -74.22 17.01 -40.16
CA GLN A 511 -73.67 17.35 -41.48
C GLN A 511 -74.18 18.72 -42.00
N LEU A 512 -75.15 19.36 -41.32
CA LEU A 512 -75.80 20.59 -41.80
C LEU A 512 -74.84 21.75 -42.06
N PHE A 513 -73.72 21.80 -41.33
CA PHE A 513 -72.70 22.84 -41.46
C PHE A 513 -71.43 22.35 -42.15
N GLU A 514 -71.43 21.12 -42.68
CA GLU A 514 -70.39 20.62 -43.56
C GLU A 514 -70.66 21.10 -45.01
N ARG A 515 -69.61 21.18 -45.82
CA ARG A 515 -69.74 21.55 -47.23
C ARG A 515 -70.48 20.45 -47.98
N PHE A 516 -71.57 20.81 -48.65
CA PHE A 516 -72.26 19.94 -49.63
C PHE A 516 -71.41 19.65 -50.87
#